data_AF-A0A7S2C9K6-F1
#
_entry.id   AF-A0A7S2C9K6-F1
#
_cell.length_a   1.000
_cell.length_b   1.000
_cell.length_c   1.000
_cell.angle_alpha   90.00
_cell.angle_beta   90.00
_cell.angle_gamma   90.00
#
_symmetry.space_group_name_H-M   'P 1'
#
loop_
_entity.id
_entity.type
_entity.pdbx_description
1 polymer ?
#
loop_
_entity_poly.entity_id
_entity_poly.type
_entity_poly.pdbx_seq_one_letter_code
_entity_poly.pdbx_strand_id
1 'polypeptide(L)'
;MATTGKEIDMPFKLVDGETSKFGEGTQLNEDLLVGDILQLGLHKGAVSGIVEEITDKGAKEAKQEVQLGTLSENWSKIEFVMSPYKETDVPILRMGEEDFELLEADLLQMQGMVASRYEFWKVDSTRWQKELNTLADTLTMLAELQRMWSYLEPLFVGSDEVRKELPTAAEQFMEIDQKVRANLKEMWATKNAKQAANKEGLLAELEALQEGQEVCKKALVDF
;
A
#
# COMPACT_ATOMS: atom_id res chain seq x y z
N MET A 1 17.56 6.18 -22.20
CA MET A 1 17.54 5.54 -20.87
C MET A 1 16.75 4.26 -21.02
N ALA A 2 17.45 3.13 -21.01
CA ALA A 2 16.88 1.82 -21.24
C ALA A 2 16.11 1.37 -19.99
N THR A 3 14.85 0.99 -20.17
CA THR A 3 13.98 0.40 -19.16
C THR A 3 14.52 -0.99 -18.82
N THR A 4 15.06 -1.13 -17.62
CA THR A 4 15.51 -2.39 -17.05
C THR A 4 14.28 -3.27 -16.83
N GLY A 5 13.97 -4.13 -17.79
CA GLY A 5 12.96 -5.18 -17.64
C GLY A 5 13.40 -6.10 -16.52
N LYS A 6 12.60 -6.21 -15.46
CA LYS A 6 12.79 -7.25 -14.45
C LYS A 6 12.65 -8.60 -15.14
N GLU A 7 13.69 -9.42 -15.06
CA GLU A 7 13.64 -10.82 -15.48
C GLU A 7 12.48 -11.51 -14.78
N ILE A 8 11.55 -12.01 -15.58
CA ILE A 8 10.50 -12.92 -15.15
C ILE A 8 11.21 -14.22 -14.76
N ASP A 9 11.35 -14.48 -13.45
CA ASP A 9 11.91 -15.75 -12.94
C ASP A 9 10.91 -16.87 -13.28
N MET A 10 11.08 -17.44 -14.47
CA MET A 10 10.39 -18.66 -14.87
C MET A 10 10.69 -19.72 -13.80
N PRO A 11 9.73 -20.60 -13.44
CA PRO A 11 9.91 -21.63 -12.39
C PRO A 11 10.99 -22.67 -12.71
N PHE A 12 11.75 -22.48 -13.78
CA PHE A 12 12.90 -23.25 -14.19
C PHE A 12 14.03 -22.27 -14.49
N LYS A 13 15.01 -22.17 -13.59
CA LYS A 13 16.31 -21.62 -13.97
C LYS A 13 16.91 -22.56 -15.00
N LEU A 14 17.10 -22.07 -16.23
CA LEU A 14 18.01 -22.73 -17.14
C LEU A 14 19.41 -22.55 -16.54
N VAL A 15 19.89 -23.59 -15.87
CA VAL A 15 21.31 -23.71 -15.52
C VAL A 15 22.06 -23.70 -16.85
N ASP A 16 23.10 -22.87 -16.98
CA ASP A 16 23.93 -22.82 -18.19
C ASP A 16 24.35 -24.23 -18.60
N GLY A 17 23.79 -24.70 -19.72
CA GLY A 17 24.04 -26.04 -20.27
C GLY A 17 22.99 -27.13 -20.00
N GLU A 18 21.88 -26.86 -19.29
CA GLU A 18 20.81 -27.85 -19.11
C GLU A 18 19.57 -27.57 -19.98
N THR A 19 19.40 -28.41 -20.99
CA THR A 19 18.25 -28.41 -21.90
C THR A 19 17.09 -29.15 -21.26
N SER A 20 16.03 -28.43 -20.88
CA SER A 20 14.77 -29.05 -20.47
C SER A 20 14.09 -29.67 -21.69
N LYS A 21 13.95 -30.99 -21.68
CA LYS A 21 13.43 -31.77 -22.81
C LYS A 21 11.90 -31.69 -22.84
N PHE A 22 11.34 -31.00 -23.83
CA PHE A 22 10.01 -31.35 -24.33
C PHE A 22 10.12 -32.54 -25.29
N GLY A 23 9.03 -33.26 -25.50
CA GLY A 23 8.96 -34.52 -26.27
C GLY A 23 9.98 -34.65 -27.41
N GLU A 24 10.58 -35.85 -27.51
CA GLU A 24 11.63 -36.22 -28.47
C GLU A 24 12.88 -35.31 -28.54
N GLY A 25 13.17 -34.50 -27.51
CA GLY A 25 14.48 -33.87 -27.36
C GLY A 25 14.72 -32.62 -28.22
N THR A 26 13.65 -31.94 -28.61
CA THR A 26 13.72 -30.67 -29.34
C THR A 26 14.21 -29.56 -28.41
N GLN A 27 15.29 -28.86 -28.78
CA GLN A 27 15.81 -27.70 -28.06
C GLN A 27 15.15 -26.42 -28.60
N LEU A 28 14.71 -25.54 -27.71
CA LEU A 28 14.22 -24.22 -28.08
C LEU A 28 15.40 -23.32 -28.45
N ASN A 29 15.46 -22.84 -29.70
CA ASN A 29 16.47 -21.88 -30.18
C ASN A 29 15.78 -20.68 -30.87
N GLU A 30 16.52 -19.58 -31.07
CA GLU A 30 16.00 -18.36 -31.73
C GLU A 30 15.73 -18.56 -33.24
N ASP A 31 16.26 -19.65 -33.83
CA ASP A 31 16.11 -19.99 -35.24
C ASP A 31 14.87 -20.87 -35.54
N LEU A 32 14.05 -21.18 -34.53
CA LEU A 32 12.86 -22.01 -34.68
C LEU A 32 11.85 -21.37 -35.64
N LEU A 33 11.59 -22.05 -36.75
CA LEU A 33 10.57 -21.61 -37.69
C LEU A 33 9.18 -22.06 -37.19
N VAL A 34 8.15 -21.30 -37.56
CA VAL A 34 6.75 -21.65 -37.24
C VAL A 34 6.38 -23.04 -37.75
N GLY A 35 6.97 -23.48 -38.87
CA GLY A 35 6.78 -24.82 -39.43
C GLY A 35 7.26 -25.94 -38.50
N ASP A 36 8.36 -25.73 -37.78
CA ASP A 36 8.93 -26.71 -36.86
C ASP A 36 8.06 -26.83 -35.59
N ILE A 37 7.53 -25.71 -35.10
CA ILE A 37 6.60 -25.68 -33.96
C ILE A 37 5.27 -26.37 -34.31
N LEU A 38 4.77 -26.22 -35.54
CA LEU A 38 3.57 -26.91 -36.00
C LEU A 38 3.76 -28.43 -36.10
N GLN A 39 4.96 -28.89 -36.46
CA GLN A 39 5.29 -30.32 -36.53
C GLN A 39 5.34 -30.98 -35.15
N LEU A 40 5.62 -30.23 -34.07
CA LEU A 40 5.57 -30.73 -32.70
C LEU A 40 4.17 -31.18 -32.25
N GLY A 41 3.12 -30.87 -33.02
CA GLY A 41 1.79 -31.44 -32.79
C GLY A 41 1.19 -31.08 -31.43
N LEU A 42 1.56 -29.91 -30.88
CA LEU A 42 1.17 -29.43 -29.55
C LEU A 42 -0.36 -29.39 -29.32
N HIS A 43 -1.14 -29.35 -30.39
CA HIS A 43 -2.61 -29.37 -30.42
C HIS A 43 -3.21 -30.79 -30.44
N LYS A 44 -2.40 -31.85 -30.33
CA LYS A 44 -2.85 -33.26 -30.44
C LYS A 44 -2.65 -34.03 -29.13
N GLY A 45 -3.59 -34.92 -28.83
CA GLY A 45 -3.48 -35.89 -27.75
C GLY A 45 -3.36 -35.26 -26.36
N ALA A 46 -2.59 -35.91 -25.47
CA ALA A 46 -2.43 -35.49 -24.07
C ALA A 46 -1.64 -34.17 -23.89
N VAL A 47 -0.91 -33.70 -24.91
CA VAL A 47 -0.10 -32.47 -24.85
C VAL A 47 -0.96 -31.21 -24.99
N SER A 48 -2.10 -31.29 -25.68
CA SER A 48 -3.02 -30.16 -25.86
C SER A 48 -3.48 -29.56 -24.53
N GLY A 49 -3.85 -30.41 -23.56
CA GLY A 49 -4.29 -29.95 -22.25
C GLY A 49 -3.20 -29.23 -21.46
N ILE A 50 -1.94 -29.68 -21.57
CA ILE A 50 -0.79 -29.04 -20.92
C ILE A 50 -0.52 -27.66 -21.55
N VAL A 51 -0.59 -27.57 -22.88
CA VAL A 51 -0.40 -26.31 -23.61
C VAL A 51 -1.52 -25.32 -23.29
N GLU A 52 -2.76 -25.78 -23.22
CA GLU A 52 -3.91 -24.97 -22.79
C GLU A 52 -3.72 -24.44 -21.35
N GLU A 53 -3.30 -25.29 -20.42
CA GLU A 53 -3.05 -24.89 -19.03
C GLU A 53 -1.93 -23.86 -18.91
N ILE A 54 -0.81 -24.06 -19.60
CA ILE A 54 0.32 -23.12 -19.60
C ILE A 54 -0.07 -21.80 -20.27
N THR A 55 -0.84 -21.85 -21.35
CA THR A 55 -1.30 -20.64 -22.06
C THR A 55 -2.30 -19.86 -21.21
N ASP A 56 -3.25 -20.53 -20.53
CA ASP A 56 -4.15 -19.89 -19.57
C ASP A 56 -3.37 -19.27 -18.41
N LYS A 57 -2.40 -19.99 -17.84
CA LYS A 57 -1.51 -19.46 -16.80
C LYS A 57 -0.81 -18.18 -17.27
N GLY A 58 -0.17 -18.20 -18.44
CA GLY A 58 0.52 -17.03 -18.99
C GLY A 58 -0.42 -15.85 -19.23
N ALA A 59 -1.63 -16.09 -19.75
CA ALA A 59 -2.63 -15.04 -19.94
C ALA A 59 -3.09 -14.41 -18.61
N LYS A 60 -3.21 -15.21 -17.53
CA LYS A 60 -3.57 -14.71 -16.20
C LYS A 60 -2.43 -13.94 -15.54
N GLU A 61 -1.19 -14.42 -15.67
CA GLU A 61 0.00 -13.73 -15.15
C GLU A 61 0.24 -12.40 -15.87
N ALA A 62 0.06 -12.35 -17.19
CA ALA A 62 0.14 -11.10 -17.95
C ALA A 62 -0.94 -10.08 -17.52
N LYS A 63 -2.15 -10.56 -17.20
CA LYS A 63 -3.21 -9.69 -16.65
C LYS A 63 -2.81 -9.12 -15.28
N GLN A 64 -2.25 -9.96 -14.41
CA GLN A 64 -1.78 -9.52 -13.09
C GLN A 64 -0.64 -8.50 -13.20
N GLU A 65 0.27 -8.67 -14.14
CA GLU A 65 1.34 -7.72 -14.42
C GLU A 65 0.79 -6.32 -14.76
N VAL A 66 -0.18 -6.26 -15.69
CA VAL A 66 -0.83 -5.00 -16.06
C VAL A 66 -1.52 -4.37 -14.86
N GLN A 67 -2.22 -5.17 -14.04
CA GLN A 67 -2.90 -4.67 -12.83
C GLN A 67 -1.90 -4.07 -11.84
N LEU A 68 -0.78 -4.73 -11.57
CA LEU A 68 0.27 -4.23 -10.67
C LEU A 68 0.97 -2.99 -11.24
N GLY A 69 1.14 -2.92 -12.57
CA GLY A 69 1.67 -1.74 -13.26
C GLY A 69 0.79 -0.51 -13.08
N THR A 70 -0.51 -0.65 -13.35
CA THR A 70 -1.49 0.43 -13.14
C THR A 70 -1.54 0.87 -11.68
N LEU A 71 -1.53 -0.09 -10.75
CA LEU A 71 -1.50 0.18 -9.32
C LEU A 71 -0.27 1.03 -8.94
N SER A 72 0.91 0.62 -9.40
CA SER A 72 2.15 1.36 -9.17
C SER A 72 2.10 2.79 -9.73
N GLU A 73 1.52 2.97 -10.90
CA GLU A 73 1.41 4.29 -11.53
C GLU A 73 0.44 5.20 -10.76
N ASN A 74 -0.75 4.71 -10.42
CA ASN A 74 -1.76 5.48 -9.69
C ASN A 74 -1.22 5.94 -8.34
N TRP A 75 -0.74 5.00 -7.52
CA TRP A 75 -0.27 5.28 -6.16
C TRP A 75 1.04 6.06 -6.09
N SER A 76 1.73 6.25 -7.23
CA SER A 76 2.86 7.17 -7.31
C SER A 76 2.45 8.64 -7.39
N LYS A 77 1.20 8.93 -7.79
CA LYS A 77 0.70 10.29 -8.06
C LYS A 77 -0.30 10.80 -7.02
N ILE A 78 -0.90 9.91 -6.23
CA ILE A 78 -1.89 10.28 -5.22
C ILE A 78 -1.20 11.02 -4.07
N GLU A 79 -1.60 12.27 -3.86
CA GLU A 79 -1.09 13.15 -2.81
C GLU A 79 -2.17 13.44 -1.76
N PHE A 80 -1.75 13.75 -0.54
CA PHE A 80 -2.66 14.28 0.47
C PHE A 80 -3.24 15.62 0.03
N VAL A 81 -4.48 15.86 0.43
CA VAL A 81 -5.11 17.18 0.37
C VAL A 81 -4.95 17.83 1.74
N MET A 82 -4.47 19.08 1.76
CA MET A 82 -4.25 19.83 2.98
C MET A 82 -5.30 20.94 3.15
N SER A 83 -5.76 21.12 4.39
CA SER A 83 -6.50 22.30 4.82
C SER A 83 -5.84 22.90 6.07
N PRO A 84 -5.69 24.23 6.18
CA PRO A 84 -5.09 24.84 7.36
C PRO A 84 -6.00 24.69 8.58
N TYR A 85 -5.42 24.38 9.74
CA TYR A 85 -6.14 24.41 11.00
C TYR A 85 -6.26 25.85 11.53
N LYS A 86 -7.46 26.45 11.47
CA LYS A 86 -7.73 27.83 11.92
C LYS A 86 -6.71 28.81 11.29
N GLU A 87 -6.18 29.76 12.06
CA GLU A 87 -5.10 30.68 11.66
C GLU A 87 -3.70 30.14 11.98
N THR A 88 -3.54 28.82 12.10
CA THR A 88 -2.25 28.19 12.44
C THR A 88 -1.57 27.55 11.23
N ASP A 89 -0.26 27.35 11.31
CA ASP A 89 0.56 26.67 10.30
C ASP A 89 0.51 25.13 10.42
N VAL A 90 -0.59 24.56 10.91
CA VAL A 90 -0.76 23.11 11.04
C VAL A 90 -1.57 22.59 9.86
N PRO A 91 -0.99 21.69 9.03
CA PRO A 91 -1.71 21.09 7.91
C PRO A 91 -2.62 19.97 8.39
N ILE A 92 -3.95 20.14 8.23
CA ILE A 92 -4.89 19.03 8.39
C ILE A 92 -4.92 18.26 7.08
N LEU A 93 -4.56 16.98 7.16
CA LEU A 93 -4.42 16.09 6.02
C LEU A 93 -5.67 15.24 5.84
N ARG A 94 -6.08 15.09 4.58
CA ARG A 94 -7.17 14.23 4.15
C ARG A 94 -6.84 13.63 2.78
N MET A 95 -7.45 12.50 2.47
CA MET A 95 -7.39 11.95 1.12
C MET A 95 -8.64 12.39 0.34
N GLY A 96 -8.54 12.50 -0.99
CA GLY A 96 -9.70 12.76 -1.83
C GLY A 96 -10.72 11.61 -1.75
N GLU A 97 -12.01 11.91 -1.89
CA GLU A 97 -13.06 10.87 -1.87
C GLU A 97 -12.86 9.87 -3.01
N GLU A 98 -12.57 10.35 -4.23
CA GLU A 98 -12.27 9.50 -5.39
C GLU A 98 -11.04 8.61 -5.17
N ASP A 99 -9.99 9.14 -4.53
CA ASP A 99 -8.78 8.39 -4.19
C ASP A 99 -9.05 7.34 -3.09
N PHE A 100 -10.01 7.60 -2.20
CA PHE A 100 -10.43 6.65 -1.17
C PHE A 100 -11.26 5.52 -1.74
N GLU A 101 -12.19 5.82 -2.64
CA GLU A 101 -12.92 4.79 -3.41
C GLU A 101 -11.96 3.92 -4.23
N LEU A 102 -10.92 4.53 -4.83
CA LEU A 102 -9.86 3.81 -5.51
C LEU A 102 -9.07 2.88 -4.57
N LEU A 103 -8.76 3.34 -3.35
CA LEU A 103 -8.12 2.51 -2.31
C LEU A 103 -8.93 1.25 -2.00
N GLU A 104 -10.23 1.39 -1.78
CA GLU A 104 -11.12 0.27 -1.48
C GLU A 104 -11.22 -0.71 -2.65
N ALA A 105 -11.32 -0.20 -3.88
CA ALA A 105 -11.35 -1.01 -5.09
C ALA A 105 -10.03 -1.77 -5.30
N ASP A 106 -8.88 -1.10 -5.11
CA ASP A 106 -7.57 -1.71 -5.26
C ASP A 106 -7.27 -2.74 -4.17
N LEU A 107 -7.74 -2.52 -2.93
CA LEU A 107 -7.67 -3.51 -1.84
C LEU A 107 -8.44 -4.79 -2.18
N LEU A 108 -9.65 -4.66 -2.74
CA LEU A 108 -10.45 -5.81 -3.20
C LEU A 108 -9.77 -6.53 -4.37
N GLN A 109 -9.20 -5.78 -5.31
CA GLN A 109 -8.44 -6.35 -6.42
C GLN A 109 -7.23 -7.15 -5.90
N MET A 110 -6.47 -6.60 -4.97
CA MET A 110 -5.31 -7.28 -4.37
C MET A 110 -5.72 -8.55 -3.61
N GLN A 111 -6.86 -8.55 -2.91
CA GLN A 111 -7.38 -9.75 -2.26
C GLN A 111 -7.62 -10.89 -3.26
N GLY A 112 -8.20 -10.57 -4.42
CA GLY A 112 -8.39 -11.54 -5.51
C GLY A 112 -7.06 -12.06 -6.08
N MET A 113 -6.07 -11.18 -6.22
CA MET A 113 -4.75 -11.55 -6.73
C MET A 113 -3.96 -12.44 -5.76
N VAL A 114 -4.05 -12.16 -4.46
CA VAL A 114 -3.41 -12.98 -3.40
C VAL A 114 -4.09 -14.35 -3.26
N ALA A 115 -5.42 -14.41 -3.41
CA ALA A 115 -6.17 -15.67 -3.41
C ALA A 115 -6.01 -16.50 -4.69
N SER A 116 -5.38 -15.94 -5.72
CA SER A 116 -5.11 -16.64 -6.98
C SER A 116 -4.26 -17.89 -6.78
N ARG A 117 -4.51 -18.91 -7.60
CA ARG A 117 -3.68 -20.13 -7.65
C ARG A 117 -2.31 -19.91 -8.32
N TYR A 118 -2.13 -18.79 -9.02
CA TYR A 118 -0.88 -18.48 -9.72
C TYR A 118 0.11 -17.84 -8.75
N GLU A 119 1.29 -18.45 -8.62
CA GLU A 119 2.30 -18.08 -7.62
C GLU A 119 3.18 -16.90 -8.04
N PHE A 120 3.36 -16.69 -9.34
CA PHE A 120 4.41 -15.79 -9.86
C PHE A 120 4.33 -14.37 -9.28
N TRP A 121 3.14 -13.78 -9.23
CA TRP A 121 2.92 -12.42 -8.71
C TRP A 121 2.52 -12.35 -7.24
N LYS A 122 2.51 -13.46 -6.49
CA LYS A 122 2.01 -13.43 -5.10
C LYS A 122 2.83 -12.55 -4.19
N VAL A 123 4.15 -12.59 -4.30
CA VAL A 123 5.03 -11.77 -3.45
C VAL A 123 4.73 -10.29 -3.64
N ASP A 124 4.64 -9.81 -4.88
CA ASP A 124 4.32 -8.42 -5.17
C ASP A 124 2.88 -8.08 -4.79
N SER A 125 1.91 -8.96 -5.04
CA SER A 125 0.50 -8.75 -4.68
C SER A 125 0.30 -8.65 -3.17
N THR A 126 0.98 -9.51 -2.40
CA THR A 126 0.95 -9.47 -0.93
C THR A 126 1.66 -8.23 -0.38
N ARG A 127 2.78 -7.80 -0.99
CA ARG A 127 3.43 -6.54 -0.61
C ARG A 127 2.48 -5.36 -0.82
N TRP A 128 1.89 -5.25 -2.00
CA TRP A 128 0.93 -4.20 -2.31
C TRP A 128 -0.30 -4.23 -1.40
N GLN A 129 -0.87 -5.40 -1.16
CA GLN A 129 -1.97 -5.56 -0.21
C GLN A 129 -1.58 -5.02 1.18
N LYS A 130 -0.39 -5.36 1.68
CA LYS A 130 0.07 -4.85 2.97
C LYS A 130 0.22 -3.33 2.97
N GLU A 131 0.88 -2.76 1.96
CA GLU A 131 1.10 -1.31 1.85
C GLU A 131 -0.22 -0.52 1.79
N LEU A 132 -1.21 -1.03 1.06
CA LEU A 132 -2.53 -0.40 0.94
C LEU A 132 -3.36 -0.55 2.22
N ASN A 133 -3.29 -1.69 2.93
CA ASN A 133 -3.93 -1.84 4.23
C ASN A 133 -3.32 -0.87 5.25
N THR A 134 -1.99 -0.78 5.32
CA THR A 134 -1.32 0.18 6.19
C THR A 134 -1.71 1.62 5.86
N LEU A 135 -1.87 1.96 4.58
CA LEU A 135 -2.41 3.27 4.18
C LEU A 135 -3.83 3.47 4.72
N ALA A 136 -4.75 2.51 4.52
CA ALA A 136 -6.14 2.61 5.00
C ALA A 136 -6.23 2.77 6.53
N ASP A 137 -5.46 1.97 7.28
CA ASP A 137 -5.40 2.02 8.73
C ASP A 137 -4.85 3.38 9.20
N THR A 138 -3.76 3.84 8.58
CA THR A 138 -3.14 5.13 8.90
C THR A 138 -4.08 6.30 8.60
N LEU A 139 -4.82 6.25 7.49
CA LEU A 139 -5.81 7.29 7.14
C LEU A 139 -6.93 7.38 8.18
N THR A 140 -7.44 6.23 8.61
CA THR A 140 -8.51 6.14 9.62
C THR A 140 -8.01 6.70 10.95
N MET A 141 -6.84 6.24 11.40
CA MET A 141 -6.22 6.70 12.64
C MET A 141 -5.88 8.19 12.60
N LEU A 142 -5.35 8.68 11.48
CA LEU A 142 -5.05 10.10 11.30
C LEU A 142 -6.30 10.97 11.35
N ALA A 143 -7.40 10.53 10.73
CA ALA A 143 -8.67 11.25 10.78
C ALA A 143 -9.21 11.36 12.21
N GLU A 144 -9.17 10.27 12.98
CA GLU A 144 -9.60 10.24 14.38
C GLU A 144 -8.71 11.11 15.28
N LEU A 145 -7.38 10.98 15.12
CA LEU A 145 -6.39 11.76 15.85
C LEU A 145 -6.56 13.26 15.60
N GLN A 146 -6.68 13.68 14.34
CA GLN A 146 -6.89 15.10 14.00
C GLN A 146 -8.21 15.63 14.57
N ARG A 147 -9.28 14.83 14.53
CA ARG A 147 -10.60 15.21 15.07
C ARG A 147 -10.54 15.44 16.57
N MET A 148 -9.94 14.50 17.31
CA MET A 148 -9.84 14.59 18.77
C MET A 148 -8.86 15.67 19.20
N TRP A 149 -7.72 15.77 18.54
CA TRP A 149 -6.75 16.86 18.75
C TRP A 149 -7.41 18.24 18.56
N SER A 150 -8.15 18.43 17.47
CA SER A 150 -8.83 19.71 17.17
C SER A 150 -9.88 20.09 18.22
N TYR A 151 -10.48 19.10 18.88
CA TYR A 151 -11.42 19.32 19.98
C TYR A 151 -10.70 19.67 21.29
N LEU A 152 -9.61 18.96 21.61
CA LEU A 152 -8.89 19.12 22.87
C LEU A 152 -7.95 20.34 22.88
N GLU A 153 -7.36 20.69 21.74
CA GLU A 153 -6.40 21.80 21.60
C GLU A 153 -6.89 23.12 22.19
N PRO A 154 -8.08 23.66 21.84
CA PRO A 154 -8.54 24.92 22.42
C PRO A 154 -8.86 24.81 23.91
N LEU A 155 -9.18 23.61 24.41
CA LEU A 155 -9.53 23.39 25.82
C LEU A 155 -8.28 23.31 26.71
N PHE A 156 -7.24 22.61 26.27
CA PHE A 156 -6.00 22.46 27.03
C PHE A 156 -4.99 23.59 26.80
N VAL A 157 -4.93 24.16 25.60
CA VAL A 157 -3.99 25.24 25.25
C VAL A 157 -4.63 26.62 25.44
N GLY A 158 -5.93 26.74 25.17
CA GLY A 158 -6.64 28.02 25.22
C GLY A 158 -7.27 28.37 26.57
N SER A 159 -7.51 27.40 27.46
CA SER A 159 -8.16 27.64 28.76
C SER A 159 -7.16 27.65 29.93
N ASP A 160 -6.97 28.83 30.52
CA ASP A 160 -6.19 28.99 31.75
C ASP A 160 -6.80 28.27 32.96
N GLU A 161 -8.11 28.04 32.95
CA GLU A 161 -8.82 27.32 34.02
C GLU A 161 -8.47 25.83 33.99
N VAL A 162 -8.60 25.18 32.83
CA VAL A 162 -8.23 23.76 32.65
C VAL A 162 -6.77 23.52 33.00
N ARG A 163 -5.87 24.44 32.62
CA ARG A 163 -4.46 24.34 32.96
C ARG A 163 -4.16 24.43 34.47
N LYS A 164 -4.99 25.15 35.23
CA LYS A 164 -4.85 25.27 36.69
C LYS A 164 -5.44 24.07 37.42
N GLU A 165 -6.59 23.58 36.96
CA GLU A 165 -7.32 22.49 37.61
C GLU A 165 -6.74 21.12 37.25
N LEU A 166 -6.25 20.94 36.01
CA LEU A 166 -5.68 19.69 35.50
C LEU A 166 -4.24 19.88 34.97
N PRO A 167 -3.28 20.31 35.82
CA PRO A 167 -1.93 20.66 35.37
C PRO A 167 -1.18 19.48 34.74
N THR A 168 -1.33 18.28 35.28
CA THR A 168 -0.68 17.06 34.75
C THR A 168 -1.23 16.68 33.38
N ALA A 169 -2.56 16.77 33.17
CA ALA A 169 -3.16 16.46 31.88
C ALA A 169 -2.83 17.53 30.84
N ALA A 170 -2.72 18.80 31.26
CA ALA A 170 -2.29 19.88 30.38
C ALA A 170 -0.84 19.72 29.91
N GLU A 171 0.08 19.35 30.80
CA GLU A 171 1.48 19.06 30.44
C GLU A 171 1.58 17.89 29.46
N GLN A 172 0.86 16.79 29.72
CA GLN A 172 0.79 15.65 28.80
C GLN A 172 0.22 16.05 27.43
N PHE A 173 -0.86 16.86 27.42
CA PHE A 173 -1.46 17.30 26.17
C PHE A 173 -0.52 18.19 25.34
N MET A 174 0.32 19.03 25.99
CA MET A 174 1.31 19.83 25.27
C MET A 174 2.34 18.97 24.53
N GLU A 175 2.81 17.88 25.15
CA GLU A 175 3.73 16.94 24.47
C GLU A 175 3.05 16.23 23.29
N ILE A 176 1.78 15.83 23.47
CA ILE A 176 0.97 15.24 22.41
C ILE A 176 0.78 16.24 21.26
N ASP A 177 0.41 17.48 21.57
CA ASP A 177 0.21 18.55 20.59
C ASP A 177 1.46 18.76 19.73
N GLN A 178 2.64 18.83 20.36
CA GLN A 178 3.90 18.99 19.65
C GLN A 178 4.16 17.83 18.67
N LYS A 179 3.94 16.58 19.12
CA LYS A 179 4.14 15.39 18.28
C LYS A 179 3.13 15.31 17.13
N VAL A 180 1.85 15.58 17.40
CA VAL A 180 0.80 15.62 16.37
C VAL A 180 1.15 16.65 15.30
N ARG A 181 1.53 17.87 15.69
CA ARG A 181 1.95 18.92 14.74
C ARG A 181 3.18 18.51 13.93
N ALA A 182 4.17 17.88 14.56
CA ALA A 182 5.37 17.41 13.87
C ALA A 182 5.03 16.33 12.83
N ASN A 183 4.23 15.32 13.20
CA ASN A 183 3.81 14.25 12.31
C ASN A 183 3.00 14.77 11.13
N LEU A 184 2.04 15.68 11.37
CA LEU A 184 1.28 16.31 10.29
C LEU A 184 2.17 17.08 9.30
N LYS A 185 3.15 17.85 9.80
CA LYS A 185 4.09 18.57 8.93
C LYS A 185 4.99 17.64 8.15
N GLU A 186 5.46 16.54 8.74
CA GLU A 186 6.31 15.56 8.06
C GLU A 186 5.54 14.80 6.97
N MET A 187 4.34 14.34 7.29
CA MET A 187 3.45 13.69 6.31
C MET A 187 3.13 14.65 5.15
N TRP A 188 2.88 15.93 5.45
CA TRP A 188 2.67 16.95 4.42
C TRP A 188 3.90 17.21 3.56
N ALA A 189 5.10 17.20 4.15
CA ALA A 189 6.35 17.39 3.42
C ALA A 189 6.61 16.26 2.41
N THR A 190 6.19 15.04 2.74
CA THR A 190 6.28 13.86 1.85
C THR A 190 5.29 13.95 0.68
N LYS A 191 4.14 14.60 0.88
CA LYS A 191 3.01 14.78 -0.06
C LYS A 191 2.31 13.49 -0.50
N ASN A 192 3.04 12.52 -1.03
CA ASN A 192 2.48 11.27 -1.53
C ASN A 192 1.84 10.49 -0.38
N ALA A 193 0.54 10.19 -0.51
CA ALA A 193 -0.25 9.61 0.57
C ALA A 193 0.28 8.23 0.98
N LYS A 194 0.58 7.37 -0.01
CA LYS A 194 1.10 6.03 0.24
C LYS A 194 2.44 6.05 0.97
N GLN A 195 3.39 6.86 0.48
CA GLN A 195 4.73 6.95 1.05
C GLN A 195 4.72 7.50 2.48
N ALA A 196 3.95 8.56 2.70
CA ALA A 196 3.81 9.17 4.02
C ALA A 196 3.17 8.18 5.02
N ALA A 197 2.10 7.49 4.63
CA ALA A 197 1.41 6.56 5.52
C ALA A 197 2.20 5.27 5.81
N ASN A 198 3.01 4.80 4.85
CA ASN A 198 3.83 3.60 5.02
C ASN A 198 5.19 3.85 5.69
N LYS A 199 5.39 5.03 6.29
CA LYS A 199 6.59 5.30 7.09
C LYS A 199 6.64 4.34 8.27
N GLU A 200 7.79 3.70 8.45
CA GLU A 200 8.00 2.71 9.51
C GLU A 200 7.71 3.30 10.89
N GLY A 201 6.88 2.61 11.68
CA GLY A 201 6.51 3.01 13.04
C GLY A 201 5.45 4.12 13.12
N LEU A 202 5.07 4.77 12.02
CA LEU A 202 4.12 5.89 12.05
C LEU A 202 2.76 5.47 12.62
N LEU A 203 2.18 4.37 12.15
CA LEU A 203 0.86 3.92 12.61
C LEU A 203 0.84 3.71 14.14
N ALA A 204 1.84 3.01 14.68
CA ALA A 204 1.97 2.77 16.11
C ALA A 204 2.17 4.08 16.90
N GLU A 205 2.89 5.05 16.33
CA GLU A 205 3.02 6.38 16.94
C GLU A 205 1.69 7.14 16.96
N LEU A 206 0.90 7.09 15.88
CA LEU A 206 -0.41 7.73 15.83
C LEU A 206 -1.39 7.08 16.83
N GLU A 207 -1.37 5.75 16.96
CA GLU A 207 -2.15 5.00 17.96
C GLU A 207 -1.78 5.43 19.39
N ALA A 208 -0.49 5.48 19.72
CA ALA A 208 -0.03 5.92 21.03
C ALA A 208 -0.42 7.37 21.35
N LEU A 209 -0.39 8.26 20.36
CA LEU A 209 -0.87 9.64 20.50
C LEU A 209 -2.39 9.70 20.72
N GLN A 210 -3.15 8.87 20.02
CA GLN A 210 -4.61 8.79 20.14
C GLN A 210 -5.03 8.26 21.52
N GLU A 211 -4.34 7.24 22.04
CA GLU A 211 -4.53 6.75 23.41
C GLU A 211 -4.26 7.86 24.45
N GLY A 212 -3.17 8.62 24.27
CA GLY A 212 -2.84 9.75 25.13
C GLY A 212 -3.91 10.85 25.12
N GLN A 213 -4.51 11.12 23.96
CA GLN A 213 -5.61 12.07 23.85
C GLN A 213 -6.87 11.59 24.57
N GLU A 214 -7.20 10.30 24.50
CA GLU A 214 -8.34 9.74 25.23
C GLU A 214 -8.16 9.83 26.75
N VAL A 215 -6.93 9.64 27.26
CA VAL A 215 -6.62 9.87 28.68
C VAL A 215 -6.86 11.32 29.07
N CYS A 216 -6.37 12.28 28.28
CA CYS A 216 -6.57 13.71 28.54
C CYS A 216 -8.07 14.09 28.49
N LYS A 217 -8.79 13.57 27.49
CA LYS A 217 -10.23 13.76 27.34
C LYS A 217 -11.01 13.19 28.52
N LYS A 218 -10.63 12.02 29.03
CA LYS A 218 -11.26 11.43 30.20
C LYS A 218 -11.04 12.28 31.46
N ALA A 219 -9.81 12.76 31.68
CA ALA A 219 -9.51 13.67 32.79
C ALA A 219 -10.35 14.95 32.73
N LEU A 220 -10.62 15.46 31.53
CA LEU A 220 -11.49 16.62 31.31
C LEU A 220 -12.98 16.33 31.59
N VAL A 221 -13.45 15.11 31.31
CA VAL A 221 -14.85 14.70 31.56
C VAL A 221 -15.10 14.38 33.04
N ASP A 222 -14.07 13.89 33.74
CA ASP A 222 -14.14 13.55 35.17
C ASP A 222 -14.00 14.79 36.09
N PHE A 223 -13.62 15.95 35.52
CA PHE A 223 -13.56 17.27 36.17
C PHE A 223 -14.95 17.92 36.24
#